data_AF-A0A920VQ03-F1
#
_entry.id   AF-A0A920VQ03-F1
#
_cell.length_a   1.000
_cell.length_b   1.000
_cell.length_c   1.000
_cell.angle_alpha   90.00
_cell.angle_beta   90.00
_cell.angle_gamma   90.00
#
_symmetry.space_group_name_H-M   'P 1'
#
loop_
_entity.id
_entity.type
_entity.pdbx_description
1 polymer ?
#
loop_
_entity_poly.entity_id
_entity_poly.type
_entity_poly.pdbx_seq_one_letter_code
_entity_poly.pdbx_strand_id
1 'polypeptide(L)'
;MVEKTASGDWWSTDGFYREMNDDIASHTKAGIVGVDMETSAMYQLAHYRNVQICNTLVVSDELWADWNYGISFEEFRTGVAAMHKSVIEWAKS
;
A
#
# COMPACT_ATOMS: atom_id res chain seq x y z
N MET A 1 -5.02 -15.47 -14.51
CA MET A 1 -4.92 -14.62 -13.30
C MET A 1 -5.04 -13.18 -13.75
N VAL A 2 -6.13 -12.50 -13.43
CA VAL A 2 -6.24 -11.06 -13.70
C VAL A 2 -5.44 -10.37 -12.61
N GLU A 3 -4.39 -9.64 -12.98
CA GLU A 3 -3.56 -8.90 -12.04
C GLU A 3 -4.41 -7.73 -11.50
N LYS A 4 -4.86 -7.84 -10.24
CA LYS A 4 -5.59 -6.75 -9.57
C LYS A 4 -4.59 -5.73 -9.07
N THR A 5 -4.42 -4.65 -9.83
CA THR A 5 -3.61 -3.50 -9.44
C THR A 5 -4.51 -2.29 -9.24
N ALA A 6 -4.09 -1.40 -8.35
CA ALA A 6 -4.70 -0.10 -8.13
C ALA A 6 -3.60 0.94 -7.93
N SER A 7 -3.87 2.19 -8.31
CA SER A 7 -3.01 3.33 -8.07
C SER A 7 -3.84 4.49 -7.57
N GLY A 8 -3.26 5.31 -6.69
CA GLY A 8 -3.96 6.40 -6.04
C GLY A 8 -3.25 6.85 -4.77
N ASP A 9 -3.95 7.65 -3.99
CA ASP A 9 -3.47 8.17 -2.71
C ASP A 9 -3.58 7.12 -1.60
N TRP A 10 -2.63 7.18 -0.66
CA TRP A 10 -2.50 6.29 0.48
C TRP A 10 -2.63 7.06 1.78
N TRP A 11 -3.24 6.42 2.78
CA TRP A 11 -3.25 6.92 4.15
C TRP A 11 -2.06 6.35 4.92
N SER A 12 -1.20 7.18 5.50
CA SER A 12 -0.14 6.70 6.40
C SER A 12 -0.50 6.96 7.86
N THR A 13 -0.36 5.94 8.71
CA THR A 13 -0.54 6.03 10.17
C THR A 13 0.81 6.07 10.89
N ASP A 14 0.81 6.43 12.18
CA ASP A 14 2.02 6.46 13.02
C ASP A 14 2.30 5.13 13.74
N GLY A 15 1.42 4.13 13.58
CA GLY A 15 1.48 2.87 14.31
C GLY A 15 0.30 1.95 14.00
N PHE A 16 0.48 0.67 14.36
CA PHE A 16 -0.58 -0.33 14.31
C PHE A 16 -1.77 0.04 15.22
N TYR A 17 -2.97 -0.44 14.86
CA TYR A 17 -4.21 -0.30 15.63
C TYR A 17 -4.69 1.15 15.77
N ARG A 18 -4.34 2.00 14.80
CA ARG A 18 -4.84 3.38 14.68
C ARG A 18 -6.08 3.45 13.79
N GLU A 19 -6.29 2.41 13.00
CA GLU A 19 -7.33 2.30 11.99
C GLU A 19 -8.67 1.98 12.65
N MET A 20 -9.57 2.96 12.73
CA MET A 20 -10.96 2.71 13.12
C MET A 20 -11.83 2.48 11.88
N ASN A 21 -12.90 1.70 12.02
CA ASN A 21 -13.83 1.44 10.91
C ASN A 21 -14.41 2.72 10.29
N ASP A 22 -14.68 3.74 11.10
CA ASP A 22 -15.17 5.03 10.63
C ASP A 22 -14.11 5.80 9.83
N ASP A 23 -12.83 5.69 10.23
CA ASP A 23 -11.72 6.24 9.45
C ASP A 23 -11.61 5.52 8.11
N ILE A 24 -11.63 4.18 8.11
CA ILE A 24 -11.54 3.37 6.89
C ILE A 24 -12.68 3.73 5.94
N ALA A 25 -13.92 3.85 6.44
CA ALA A 25 -15.07 4.22 5.62
C ALA A 25 -14.93 5.64 5.04
N SER A 26 -14.44 6.59 5.83
CA SER A 26 -14.19 7.97 5.39
C SER A 26 -13.11 8.04 4.30
N HIS A 27 -11.97 7.37 4.51
CA HIS A 27 -10.87 7.31 3.55
C HIS A 27 -11.27 6.57 2.27
N THR A 28 -12.04 5.47 2.38
CA THR A 28 -12.59 4.75 1.22
C THR A 28 -13.48 5.66 0.37
N LYS A 29 -14.36 6.45 1.01
CA LYS A 29 -15.21 7.42 0.30
C LYS A 29 -14.40 8.54 -0.37
N ALA A 30 -13.24 8.88 0.18
CA ALA A 30 -12.31 9.83 -0.41
C ALA A 30 -11.44 9.24 -1.54
N GLY A 31 -11.57 7.94 -1.84
CA GLY A 31 -10.80 7.27 -2.90
C GLY A 31 -9.40 6.81 -2.49
N ILE A 32 -9.10 6.77 -1.19
CA ILE A 32 -7.85 6.23 -0.66
C ILE A 32 -7.83 4.71 -0.87
N VAL A 33 -6.73 4.20 -1.41
CA VAL A 33 -6.64 2.80 -1.88
C VAL A 33 -6.09 1.83 -0.83
N GLY A 34 -5.47 2.34 0.24
CA GLY A 34 -4.87 1.53 1.28
C GLY A 34 -4.26 2.36 2.41
N VAL A 35 -3.80 1.65 3.43
CA VAL A 35 -3.13 2.19 4.61
C VAL A 35 -1.73 1.57 4.76
N ASP A 36 -0.76 2.37 5.15
CA ASP A 36 0.62 1.96 5.45
C ASP A 36 1.21 2.81 6.59
N MET A 37 2.51 2.68 6.87
CA MET A 37 3.18 3.44 7.92
C MET A 37 4.41 4.23 7.43
N GLU A 38 4.73 4.22 6.12
CA GLU A 38 5.99 4.76 5.59
C GLU A 38 5.79 5.78 4.46
N THR A 39 4.73 5.69 3.67
CA THR A 39 4.59 6.40 2.38
C THR A 39 4.66 7.91 2.52
N SER A 40 3.96 8.50 3.48
CA SER A 40 4.00 9.95 3.71
C SER A 40 5.42 10.47 4.01
N ALA A 41 6.19 9.77 4.85
CA ALA A 41 7.56 10.15 5.20
C ALA A 41 8.51 9.97 4.01
N MET A 42 8.37 8.87 3.27
CA MET A 42 9.15 8.59 2.07
C MET A 42 8.96 9.67 1.00
N TYR A 43 7.72 10.07 0.72
CA TYR A 43 7.40 11.10 -0.26
C TYR A 43 7.88 12.49 0.18
N GLN A 44 7.71 12.82 1.46
CA GLN A 44 8.21 14.10 2.00
C GLN A 44 9.75 14.21 1.91
N LEU A 45 10.45 13.10 2.19
CA LEU A 45 11.91 13.06 2.07
C LEU A 45 12.36 13.16 0.60
N ALA A 46 11.70 12.44 -0.30
CA ALA A 46 11.99 12.49 -1.73
C ALA A 46 11.83 13.90 -2.30
N HIS A 47 10.74 14.58 -1.92
CA HIS A 47 10.50 15.98 -2.26
C HIS A 47 11.63 16.89 -1.72
N TYR A 48 12.01 16.73 -0.45
CA TYR A 48 13.11 17.52 0.16
C TYR A 48 14.46 17.29 -0.55
N ARG A 49 14.72 16.05 -0.98
CA ARG A 49 15.97 15.66 -1.65
C ARG A 49 15.95 15.87 -3.16
N ASN A 50 14.81 16.29 -3.73
CA ASN A 50 14.59 16.41 -5.18
C ASN A 50 14.96 15.12 -5.93
N VAL A 51 14.45 13.98 -5.44
CA VAL A 51 14.60 12.67 -6.09
C VAL A 51 13.24 12.09 -6.46
N GLN A 52 13.19 11.30 -7.53
CA GLN A 52 11.99 10.57 -7.91
C GLN A 52 11.74 9.41 -6.94
N ILE A 53 10.47 9.18 -6.63
CA ILE A 53 10.04 8.09 -5.76
C ILE A 53 8.73 7.48 -6.25
N CYS A 54 8.55 6.20 -5.99
CA CYS A 54 7.30 5.47 -6.16
C CYS A 54 7.25 4.38 -5.09
N ASN A 55 6.15 4.29 -4.35
CA ASN A 55 5.89 3.17 -3.45
C ASN A 55 5.01 2.15 -4.15
N THR A 56 5.45 0.88 -4.15
CA THR A 56 4.64 -0.26 -4.56
C THR A 56 4.39 -1.12 -3.34
N LEU A 57 3.12 -1.37 -3.04
CA LEU A 57 2.67 -2.06 -1.84
C LEU A 57 1.80 -3.26 -2.24
N VAL A 58 1.84 -4.32 -1.42
CA VAL A 58 0.97 -5.50 -1.58
C VAL A 58 0.08 -5.56 -0.35
N VAL A 59 -1.23 -5.64 -0.57
CA VAL A 59 -2.22 -5.74 0.51
C VAL A 59 -2.00 -7.05 1.28
N SER A 60 -1.55 -6.95 2.53
CA SER A 60 -1.33 -8.09 3.43
C SER A 60 -2.57 -8.54 4.16
N ASP A 61 -3.51 -7.63 4.38
CA ASP A 61 -4.66 -7.81 5.25
C ASP A 61 -5.75 -6.77 4.97
N GLU A 62 -6.98 -7.09 5.39
CA GLU A 62 -8.14 -6.23 5.22
C GLU A 62 -8.74 -5.91 6.59
N LEU A 63 -8.98 -4.61 6.85
CA LEU A 63 -9.39 -4.08 8.17
C LEU A 63 -10.80 -3.47 8.17
N TRP A 64 -11.53 -3.49 7.04
CA TRP A 64 -12.85 -2.86 6.90
C TRP A 64 -13.99 -3.66 7.57
N ALA A 65 -13.70 -4.86 8.06
CA ALA A 65 -14.59 -5.75 8.80
C ALA A 65 -13.79 -6.48 9.89
N ASP A 66 -14.17 -7.71 10.24
CA ASP A 66 -13.29 -8.59 11.02
C ASP A 66 -11.94 -8.71 10.32
N TRP A 67 -10.85 -8.58 11.08
CA TRP A 67 -9.50 -8.55 10.54
C TRP A 67 -9.21 -9.81 9.72
N ASN A 68 -9.03 -9.62 8.42
CA ASN A 68 -8.67 -10.69 7.49
C ASN A 68 -7.16 -10.67 7.23
N TYR A 69 -6.40 -11.42 8.03
CA TYR A 69 -4.94 -11.46 7.93
C TYR A 69 -4.47 -12.40 6.81
N GLY A 70 -4.14 -11.82 5.65
CA GLY A 70 -3.92 -12.52 4.38
C GLY A 70 -2.47 -12.86 4.03
N ILE A 71 -1.50 -12.64 4.93
CA ILE A 71 -0.07 -12.85 4.60
C ILE A 71 0.26 -14.30 4.18
N SER A 72 -0.53 -15.27 4.65
CA SER A 72 -0.39 -16.69 4.30
C SER A 72 -1.12 -17.07 3.02
N PHE A 73 -1.86 -16.17 2.39
CA PHE A 73 -2.63 -16.46 1.17
C PHE A 73 -1.71 -16.57 -0.05
N GLU A 74 -2.14 -17.34 -1.05
CA GLU A 74 -1.36 -17.54 -2.28
C GLU A 74 -1.33 -16.26 -3.13
N GLU A 75 -2.41 -15.49 -3.08
CA GLU A 75 -2.58 -14.19 -3.70
C GLU A 75 -1.53 -13.21 -3.19
N PHE A 76 -1.28 -13.19 -1.87
CA PHE A 76 -0.23 -12.34 -1.28
C PHE A 76 1.16 -12.71 -1.83
N ARG A 77 1.51 -14.00 -1.83
CA ARG A 77 2.80 -14.48 -2.38
C ARG A 77 2.96 -14.15 -3.86
N THR A 78 1.88 -14.31 -4.64
CA THR A 78 1.85 -13.97 -6.05
C THR A 78 2.02 -12.47 -6.27
N GLY A 79 1.34 -11.64 -5.47
CA GLY A 79 1.47 -10.18 -5.49
C GLY A 79 2.90 -9.72 -5.15
N VAL A 80 3.53 -10.31 -4.15
CA VAL A 80 4.93 -10.01 -3.80
C VAL A 80 5.88 -10.37 -4.94
N ALA A 81 5.70 -11.51 -5.59
CA ALA A 81 6.52 -11.91 -6.74
C ALA A 81 6.35 -10.93 -7.92
N ALA A 82 5.12 -10.50 -8.21
CA ALA A 82 4.82 -9.51 -9.25
C ALA A 82 5.41 -8.12 -8.92
N MET A 83 5.28 -7.67 -7.67
CA MET A 83 5.89 -6.44 -7.17
C MET A 83 7.41 -6.46 -7.35
N HIS A 84 8.09 -7.52 -6.91
CA HIS A 84 9.55 -7.62 -7.03
C HIS A 84 10.02 -7.49 -8.48
N LYS A 85 9.34 -8.17 -9.41
CA LYS A 85 9.64 -8.08 -10.83
C LYS A 85 9.49 -6.64 -11.33
N SER A 86 8.36 -6.00 -11.01
CA SER A 86 8.03 -4.64 -11.45
C SER A 86 9.03 -3.60 -10.93
N VAL A 87 9.44 -3.71 -9.65
CA VAL A 87 10.42 -2.78 -9.05
C VAL A 87 11.80 -2.93 -9.68
N ILE A 88 12.24 -4.15 -10.01
CA ILE A 88 13.51 -4.39 -10.70
C ILE A 88 13.49 -3.82 -12.12
N GLU A 89 12.37 -3.94 -12.83
CA GLU A 89 12.21 -3.36 -14.17
C GLU A 89 12.24 -1.83 -14.13
N TRP A 90 11.54 -1.22 -13.18
CA TRP A 90 11.57 0.23 -12.94
C TRP A 90 12.96 0.75 -12.57
N ALA A 91 13.70 0.04 -11.71
CA ALA A 91 15.04 0.46 -11.30
C ALA A 91 16.08 0.40 -12.45
N LYS A 92 15.77 -0.29 -13.55
CA LYS A 92 16.64 -0.40 -14.73
C LYS A 92 16.30 0.60 -15.84
N SER A 93 15.11 1.22 -15.80
CA SER A 93 14.70 2.25 -16.76
C SER A 93 15.29 3.61 -16.41
#